data_AF-A0A3A9EE76-F1
#
_entry.id   AF-A0A3A9EE76-F1
#
_cell.length_a   1.000
_cell.length_b   1.000
_cell.length_c   1.000
_cell.angle_alpha   90.00
_cell.angle_beta   90.00
_cell.angle_gamma   90.00
#
_symmetry.space_group_name_H-M   'P 1'
#
loop_
_entity.id
_entity.type
_entity.pdbx_description
1 polymer ?
#
loop_
_entity_poly.entity_id
_entity_poly.type
_entity_poly.pdbx_seq_one_letter_code
_entity_poly.pdbx_strand_id
1 'polypeptide(L)'
;MDRKSLYWEKQIPLMTPEFIVLYNGQKPYPDISYMRLSDAFISQLHKNEEEPAPSVELVVKVINIGYGHNKSILEKSKSLQDYSIFTYKVQEYKDRGLLLQEAIRQAVIYCRENDIMQPFLTDNSSEVENMLLTDWNWDEAMEVAKEEAWKDGQEQGWKEGKKEEAFDIAKKLLAMGLDLDMIIKGTGLTAEQIQSL
;
A
#
# COMPACT_ATOMS: atom_id res chain seq x y z
N MET A 1 -0.94 -35.41 20.52
CA MET A 1 0.45 -35.90 20.39
C MET A 1 0.75 -36.78 21.60
N ASP A 2 1.37 -37.94 21.40
CA ASP A 2 1.76 -38.86 22.48
C ASP A 2 2.98 -38.29 23.25
N ARG A 3 2.98 -38.32 24.58
CA ARG A 3 4.04 -37.73 25.43
C ARG A 3 5.42 -38.32 25.16
N LYS A 4 5.48 -39.53 24.61
CA LYS A 4 6.72 -40.22 24.23
C LYS A 4 7.37 -39.64 22.97
N SER A 5 6.62 -38.99 22.08
CA SER A 5 7.17 -38.42 20.85
C SER A 5 8.06 -37.21 21.11
N LEU A 6 7.96 -36.58 22.29
CA LEU A 6 8.79 -35.44 22.70
C LEU A 6 10.27 -35.82 22.89
N TYR A 7 10.56 -37.10 23.15
CA TYR A 7 11.92 -37.61 23.41
C TYR A 7 12.51 -38.36 22.20
N TRP A 8 11.91 -38.22 21.02
CA TRP A 8 12.44 -38.85 19.81
C TRP A 8 13.60 -38.04 19.23
N GLU A 9 14.71 -38.72 18.96
CA GLU A 9 15.83 -38.18 18.19
C GLU A 9 15.51 -38.10 16.68
N LYS A 10 14.43 -38.75 16.24
CA LYS A 10 13.96 -38.76 14.86
C LYS A 10 13.03 -37.58 14.60
N GLN A 11 13.10 -37.03 13.39
CA GLN A 11 12.20 -35.97 12.95
C GLN A 11 10.74 -36.40 13.05
N ILE A 12 9.93 -35.56 13.70
CA ILE A 12 8.48 -35.74 13.79
C ILE A 12 7.87 -35.14 12.53
N PRO A 13 7.16 -35.92 11.69
CA PRO A 13 6.45 -35.38 10.55
C PRO A 13 5.35 -34.42 11.03
N LEU A 14 5.33 -33.22 10.47
CA LEU A 14 4.28 -32.24 10.70
C LEU A 14 3.31 -32.23 9.52
N MET A 15 2.05 -31.89 9.78
CA MET A 15 1.12 -31.58 8.69
C MET A 15 1.66 -30.39 7.91
N THR A 16 1.61 -30.47 6.59
CA THR A 16 2.06 -29.39 5.71
C THR A 16 1.24 -28.14 5.98
N PRO A 17 1.84 -27.04 6.47
CA PRO A 17 1.12 -25.80 6.67
C PRO A 17 0.81 -25.15 5.32
N GLU A 18 -0.39 -24.60 5.18
CA GLU A 18 -0.77 -23.76 4.05
C GLU A 18 -0.91 -22.31 4.51
N PHE A 19 -0.26 -21.40 3.79
CA PHE A 19 -0.41 -19.96 4.02
C PHE A 19 -1.32 -19.38 2.95
N ILE A 20 -2.41 -18.76 3.38
CA ILE A 20 -3.45 -18.24 2.50
C ILE A 20 -3.66 -16.75 2.79
N VAL A 21 -3.66 -15.95 1.74
CA VAL A 21 -4.08 -14.55 1.77
C VAL A 21 -5.38 -14.42 1.00
N LEU A 22 -6.36 -13.77 1.61
CA LEU A 22 -7.62 -13.42 0.97
C LEU A 22 -7.48 -12.01 0.39
N TYR A 23 -7.53 -11.89 -0.93
CA TYR A 23 -7.45 -10.62 -1.63
C TYR A 23 -8.85 -10.06 -1.89
N ASN A 24 -9.09 -8.83 -1.45
CA ASN A 24 -10.34 -8.09 -1.65
C ASN A 24 -10.05 -6.66 -2.13
N GLY A 25 -9.01 -6.48 -2.94
CA GLY A 25 -8.64 -5.16 -3.48
C GLY A 25 -9.39 -4.82 -4.76
N GLN A 26 -9.34 -3.53 -5.14
CA GLN A 26 -10.04 -3.01 -6.32
C GLN A 26 -9.32 -3.28 -7.65
N LYS A 27 -8.02 -3.58 -7.61
CA LYS A 27 -7.25 -3.80 -8.84
C LYS A 27 -7.59 -5.19 -9.39
N PRO A 28 -7.69 -5.34 -10.73
CA PRO A 28 -7.86 -6.65 -11.33
C PRO A 28 -6.77 -7.61 -10.84
N TYR A 29 -7.19 -8.72 -10.25
CA TYR A 29 -6.32 -9.73 -9.68
C TYR A 29 -6.83 -11.13 -10.07
N PRO A 30 -5.95 -12.08 -10.45
CA PRO A 30 -6.39 -13.43 -10.83
C PRO A 30 -7.07 -14.15 -9.66
N ASP A 31 -7.91 -15.13 -9.98
CA ASP A 31 -8.62 -15.94 -8.98
C ASP A 31 -7.62 -16.60 -8.00
N ILE A 32 -6.57 -17.21 -8.51
CA ILE A 32 -5.52 -17.81 -7.69
C ILE A 32 -4.17 -17.29 -8.16
N SER A 33 -3.35 -16.81 -7.24
CA SER A 33 -1.93 -16.55 -7.47
C SER A 33 -1.08 -17.08 -6.33
N TYR A 34 0.23 -17.04 -6.52
CA TYR A 34 1.20 -17.42 -5.51
C TYR A 34 2.22 -16.31 -5.35
N MET A 35 2.52 -15.95 -4.10
CA MET A 35 3.59 -15.02 -3.76
C MET A 35 4.70 -15.78 -3.06
N ARG A 36 5.95 -15.49 -3.42
CA ARG A 36 7.13 -16.05 -2.76
C ARG A 36 7.81 -14.96 -1.97
N LEU A 37 8.23 -15.28 -0.75
CA LEU A 37 8.99 -14.33 0.07
C LEU A 37 10.31 -13.97 -0.62
N SER A 38 10.91 -14.91 -1.34
CA SER A 38 12.15 -14.68 -2.09
C SER A 38 12.05 -13.67 -3.22
N ASP A 39 10.85 -13.42 -3.76
CA ASP A 39 10.64 -12.37 -4.77
C ASP A 39 10.94 -10.96 -4.22
N ALA A 40 10.91 -10.78 -2.89
CA ALA A 40 11.21 -9.52 -2.21
C ALA A 40 12.69 -9.36 -1.82
N PHE A 41 13.54 -10.37 -2.02
CA PHE A 41 14.94 -10.30 -1.61
C PHE A 41 15.78 -9.45 -2.58
N ILE A 42 16.51 -8.47 -2.03
CA ILE A 42 17.35 -7.54 -2.81
C ILE A 42 18.54 -8.27 -3.44
N SER A 43 19.09 -9.27 -2.76
CA SER A 43 20.22 -10.08 -3.22
C SER A 43 19.74 -11.47 -3.61
N GLN A 44 19.75 -11.76 -4.92
CA GLN A 44 19.77 -13.15 -5.37
C GLN A 44 21.12 -13.74 -4.96
N LEU A 45 21.04 -14.78 -4.12
CA LEU A 45 22.09 -15.69 -3.65
C LEU A 45 23.55 -15.27 -3.93
N HIS A 46 24.29 -15.14 -2.83
CA HIS A 46 25.73 -15.33 -2.76
C HIS A 46 26.19 -16.31 -3.87
N LYS A 47 26.96 -15.82 -4.84
CA LYS A 47 27.58 -16.61 -5.93
C LYS A 47 28.65 -17.59 -5.44
N ASN A 48 28.62 -17.97 -4.17
CA ASN A 48 29.46 -19.00 -3.61
C ASN A 48 28.60 -20.26 -3.57
N GLU A 49 28.94 -21.24 -4.39
CA GLU A 49 28.24 -22.53 -4.54
C GLU A 49 28.13 -23.34 -3.23
N GLU A 50 28.74 -22.86 -2.14
CA GLU A 50 28.76 -23.48 -0.82
C GLU A 50 27.59 -23.09 0.09
N GLU A 51 26.91 -21.96 -0.14
CA GLU A 51 25.74 -21.57 0.64
C GLU A 51 24.46 -21.86 -0.17
N PRO A 52 23.61 -22.82 0.27
CA PRO A 52 22.39 -23.15 -0.44
C PRO A 52 21.38 -21.99 -0.40
N ALA A 53 20.31 -22.14 -1.17
CA ALA A 53 19.08 -21.35 -1.21
C ALA A 53 18.73 -20.64 0.13
N PRO A 54 18.02 -19.49 0.10
CA PRO A 54 17.72 -18.73 1.31
C PRO A 54 17.24 -19.62 2.47
N SER A 55 17.73 -19.33 3.67
CA SER A 55 17.47 -20.13 4.88
C SER A 55 15.98 -20.23 5.23
N VAL A 56 15.15 -19.36 4.64
CA VAL A 56 13.69 -19.38 4.70
C VAL A 56 13.12 -19.13 3.31
N GLU A 57 12.17 -19.97 2.92
CA GLU A 57 11.27 -19.74 1.78
C GLU A 57 9.83 -19.90 2.27
N LEU A 58 8.97 -18.95 1.89
CA LEU A 58 7.55 -18.96 2.23
C LEU A 58 6.78 -18.72 0.95
N VAL A 59 5.94 -19.69 0.59
CA VAL A 59 5.01 -19.56 -0.53
C VAL A 59 3.61 -19.37 0.02
N VAL A 60 2.99 -18.26 -0.37
CA VAL A 60 1.65 -17.88 0.06
C VAL A 60 0.70 -18.01 -1.12
N LYS A 61 -0.40 -18.74 -0.94
CA LYS A 61 -1.49 -18.81 -1.91
C LYS A 61 -2.40 -17.60 -1.72
N VAL A 62 -2.52 -16.76 -2.74
CA VAL A 62 -3.46 -15.64 -2.74
C VAL A 62 -4.74 -16.07 -3.43
N ILE A 63 -5.87 -15.86 -2.78
CA ILE A 63 -7.21 -16.20 -3.26
C ILE A 63 -8.00 -14.90 -3.38
N ASN A 64 -8.38 -14.53 -4.60
CA ASN A 64 -9.24 -13.37 -4.83
C ASN A 64 -10.69 -13.66 -4.40
N ILE A 65 -11.14 -13.03 -3.32
CA ILE A 65 -12.51 -13.16 -2.81
C ILE A 65 -13.41 -12.00 -3.22
N GLY A 66 -12.94 -11.15 -4.15
CA GLY A 66 -13.74 -10.09 -4.73
C GLY A 66 -15.00 -10.64 -5.38
N TYR A 67 -16.06 -9.84 -5.41
CA TYR A 67 -17.36 -10.26 -5.94
C TYR A 67 -17.24 -10.77 -7.39
N GLY A 68 -17.71 -11.99 -7.64
CA GLY A 68 -17.64 -12.65 -8.94
C GLY A 68 -16.43 -13.57 -9.16
N HIS A 69 -15.43 -13.54 -8.27
CA HIS A 69 -14.23 -14.38 -8.31
C HIS A 69 -14.37 -15.62 -7.42
N ASN A 70 -13.58 -16.68 -7.69
CA ASN A 70 -13.49 -17.90 -6.87
C ASN A 70 -14.83 -18.44 -6.35
N LYS A 71 -15.84 -18.51 -7.22
CA LYS A 71 -17.21 -18.94 -6.86
C LYS A 71 -17.24 -20.26 -6.09
N SER A 72 -16.42 -21.24 -6.49
CA SER A 72 -16.34 -22.54 -5.82
C SER A 72 -15.81 -22.50 -4.38
N ILE A 73 -15.09 -21.45 -3.99
CA ILE A 73 -14.58 -21.25 -2.62
C ILE A 73 -15.61 -20.46 -1.81
N LEU A 74 -16.19 -19.43 -2.40
CA LEU A 74 -17.25 -18.62 -1.77
C LEU A 74 -18.51 -19.47 -1.50
N GLU A 75 -18.90 -20.34 -2.43
CA GLU A 75 -20.05 -21.27 -2.27
C GLU A 75 -19.87 -22.25 -1.10
N LYS A 76 -18.62 -22.54 -0.71
CA LYS A 76 -18.32 -23.44 0.42
C LYS A 76 -18.38 -22.73 1.78
N SER A 77 -18.38 -21.39 1.79
CA SER A 77 -18.35 -20.61 3.02
C SER A 77 -19.31 -19.42 2.92
N LYS A 78 -20.48 -19.55 3.58
CA LYS A 78 -21.47 -18.46 3.68
C LYS A 78 -20.81 -17.18 4.19
N SER A 79 -19.94 -17.26 5.19
CA SER A 79 -19.26 -16.06 5.74
C SER A 79 -18.39 -15.34 4.73
N LEU A 80 -17.63 -16.06 3.88
CA LEU A 80 -16.80 -15.43 2.85
C LEU A 80 -17.64 -14.86 1.72
N GLN A 81 -18.70 -15.58 1.32
CA GLN A 81 -19.65 -15.10 0.33
C GLN A 81 -20.34 -13.82 0.82
N ASP A 82 -20.85 -13.83 2.04
CA ASP A 82 -21.53 -12.69 2.64
C ASP A 82 -20.60 -11.47 2.75
N TYR A 83 -19.35 -11.70 3.19
CA TYR A 83 -18.33 -10.65 3.23
C TYR A 83 -18.02 -10.08 1.84
N SER A 84 -17.87 -10.93 0.81
CA SER A 84 -17.63 -10.47 -0.57
C SER A 84 -18.77 -9.59 -1.11
N ILE A 85 -20.01 -9.87 -0.71
CA ILE A 85 -21.17 -9.07 -1.10
C ILE A 85 -21.18 -7.75 -0.33
N PHE A 86 -20.88 -7.78 0.96
CA PHE A 86 -20.78 -6.58 1.78
C PHE A 86 -19.75 -5.59 1.22
N THR A 87 -18.53 -6.07 0.94
CA THR A 87 -17.44 -5.21 0.43
C THR A 87 -17.76 -4.66 -0.95
N TYR A 88 -18.38 -5.47 -1.81
CA TYR A 88 -18.91 -5.01 -3.09
C TYR A 88 -19.96 -3.92 -2.93
N LYS A 89 -20.89 -4.04 -1.98
CA LYS A 89 -21.92 -3.02 -1.73
C LYS A 89 -21.34 -1.72 -1.21
N VAL A 90 -20.39 -1.78 -0.28
CA VAL A 90 -19.67 -0.58 0.18
C VAL A 90 -19.02 0.12 -1.01
N GLN A 91 -18.35 -0.64 -1.89
CA GLN A 91 -17.71 -0.06 -3.06
C GLN A 91 -18.72 0.51 -4.06
N GLU A 92 -19.81 -0.20 -4.35
CA GLU A 92 -20.87 0.24 -5.24
C GLU A 92 -21.48 1.58 -4.77
N TYR A 93 -21.69 1.75 -3.46
CA TYR A 93 -22.18 3.02 -2.91
C TYR A 93 -21.15 4.14 -2.98
N LYS A 94 -19.86 3.86 -2.76
CA LYS A 94 -18.77 4.83 -2.98
C LYS A 94 -18.72 5.28 -4.44
N ASP A 95 -18.84 4.36 -5.39
CA ASP A 95 -18.81 4.65 -6.83
C ASP A 95 -20.01 5.50 -7.27
N ARG A 96 -21.13 5.45 -6.53
CA ARG A 96 -22.30 6.32 -6.70
C ARG A 96 -22.11 7.72 -6.09
N GLY A 97 -20.94 8.00 -5.50
CA GLY A 97 -20.59 9.30 -4.94
C GLY A 97 -20.93 9.48 -3.46
N LEU A 98 -21.27 8.40 -2.73
CA LEU A 98 -21.47 8.49 -1.29
C LEU A 98 -20.12 8.61 -0.56
N LEU A 99 -20.10 9.39 0.52
CA LEU A 99 -18.99 9.39 1.47
C LEU A 99 -18.85 7.98 2.08
N LEU A 100 -17.61 7.58 2.43
CA LEU A 100 -17.30 6.25 2.96
C LEU A 100 -18.25 5.84 4.10
N GLN A 101 -18.49 6.74 5.04
CA GLN A 101 -19.39 6.49 6.17
C GLN A 101 -20.82 6.18 5.73
N GLU A 102 -21.38 6.97 4.80
CA GLU A 102 -22.74 6.72 4.32
C GLU A 102 -22.78 5.46 3.45
N ALA A 103 -21.73 5.18 2.66
CA ALA A 103 -21.62 3.95 1.89
C ALA A 103 -21.60 2.70 2.79
N ILE A 104 -20.86 2.73 3.90
CA ILE A 104 -20.85 1.66 4.91
C ILE A 104 -22.24 1.51 5.53
N ARG A 105 -22.85 2.61 5.97
CA ARG A 105 -24.18 2.59 6.60
C ARG A 105 -25.23 1.99 5.67
N GLN A 106 -25.25 2.40 4.40
CA GLN A 106 -26.14 1.84 3.38
C GLN A 106 -25.86 0.36 3.11
N ALA A 107 -24.58 -0.04 3.04
CA ALA A 107 -24.20 -1.45 2.88
C ALA A 107 -24.67 -2.32 4.05
N VAL A 108 -24.55 -1.84 5.29
CA VAL A 108 -25.02 -2.55 6.48
C VAL A 108 -26.55 -2.74 6.44
N ILE A 109 -27.30 -1.69 6.09
CA ILE A 109 -28.77 -1.78 5.94
C ILE A 109 -29.12 -2.82 4.88
N TYR A 110 -28.52 -2.71 3.69
CA TYR A 110 -28.74 -3.67 2.61
C TYR A 110 -28.46 -5.11 3.04
N CYS A 111 -27.33 -5.34 3.71
CA CYS A 111 -26.93 -6.68 4.11
C CYS A 111 -27.90 -7.27 5.16
N ARG A 112 -28.36 -6.47 6.12
CA ARG A 112 -29.37 -6.89 7.09
C ARG A 112 -30.71 -7.25 6.44
N GLU A 113 -31.15 -6.48 5.46
CA GLU A 113 -32.42 -6.73 4.75
C GLU A 113 -32.37 -7.95 3.84
N ASN A 114 -31.17 -8.36 3.40
CA ASN A 114 -30.97 -9.47 2.45
C ASN A 114 -30.41 -10.76 3.10
N ASP A 115 -30.43 -10.88 4.44
CA ASP A 115 -29.86 -12.01 5.19
C ASP A 115 -28.35 -12.24 4.95
N ILE A 116 -27.61 -11.17 4.72
CA ILE A 116 -26.16 -11.19 4.48
C ILE A 116 -25.45 -10.74 5.75
N MET A 117 -24.58 -11.59 6.30
CA MET A 117 -23.90 -11.35 7.59
C MET A 117 -24.86 -11.02 8.76
N GLN A 118 -26.15 -11.38 8.68
CA GLN A 118 -27.19 -10.86 9.57
C GLN A 118 -26.88 -11.08 11.07
N PRO A 119 -26.46 -12.27 11.55
CA PRO A 119 -26.12 -12.45 12.96
C PRO A 119 -24.95 -11.55 13.40
N PHE A 120 -23.91 -11.48 12.58
CA PHE A 120 -22.71 -10.69 12.87
C PHE A 120 -23.00 -9.19 12.89
N LEU A 121 -23.74 -8.68 11.90
CA LEU A 121 -24.09 -7.27 11.81
C LEU A 121 -25.13 -6.86 12.86
N THR A 122 -26.01 -7.77 13.29
CA THR A 122 -26.98 -7.45 14.34
C THR A 122 -26.29 -7.23 15.68
N ASP A 123 -25.34 -8.10 16.02
CA ASP A 123 -24.65 -8.04 17.32
C ASP A 123 -23.52 -7.00 17.34
N ASN A 124 -22.90 -6.72 16.18
CA ASN A 124 -21.68 -5.90 16.09
C ASN A 124 -21.81 -4.68 15.18
N SER A 125 -23.01 -4.25 14.78
CA SER A 125 -23.19 -3.13 13.80
C SER A 125 -22.39 -1.88 14.15
N SER A 126 -22.50 -1.37 15.38
CA SER A 126 -21.76 -0.18 15.82
C SER A 126 -20.26 -0.41 15.90
N GLU A 127 -19.81 -1.64 16.18
CA GLU A 127 -18.39 -1.99 16.21
C GLU A 127 -17.82 -2.11 14.80
N VAL A 128 -18.55 -2.70 13.86
CA VAL A 128 -18.17 -2.77 12.44
C VAL A 128 -18.12 -1.38 11.82
N GLU A 129 -19.09 -0.51 12.12
CA GLU A 129 -19.09 0.88 11.67
C GLU A 129 -17.90 1.64 12.28
N ASN A 130 -17.68 1.53 13.59
CA ASN A 130 -16.52 2.16 14.22
C ASN A 130 -15.21 1.61 13.69
N MET A 131 -15.03 0.29 13.61
CA MET A 131 -13.82 -0.37 13.12
C MET A 131 -13.49 0.09 11.70
N LEU A 132 -14.46 0.08 10.77
CA LEU A 132 -14.24 0.51 9.39
C LEU A 132 -14.01 2.03 9.24
N LEU A 133 -14.49 2.84 10.20
CA LEU A 133 -14.24 4.28 10.24
C LEU A 133 -12.92 4.64 10.93
N THR A 134 -12.50 3.85 11.91
CA THR A 134 -11.25 4.03 12.67
C THR A 134 -10.05 3.34 12.02
N ASP A 135 -10.30 2.31 11.21
CA ASP A 135 -9.27 1.66 10.41
C ASP A 135 -8.71 2.71 9.46
N TRP A 136 -7.45 3.02 9.70
CA TRP A 136 -6.63 3.93 8.92
C TRP A 136 -6.83 3.63 7.43
N ASN A 137 -7.48 4.54 6.70
CA ASN A 137 -7.73 4.39 5.28
C ASN A 137 -6.40 4.56 4.54
N TRP A 138 -5.67 3.46 4.39
CA TRP A 138 -4.34 3.42 3.75
C TRP A 138 -4.33 4.05 2.36
N ASP A 139 -5.43 3.92 1.61
CA ASP A 139 -5.55 4.53 0.29
C ASP A 139 -5.65 6.05 0.38
N GLU A 140 -6.42 6.59 1.34
CA GLU A 140 -6.51 8.03 1.60
C GLU A 140 -5.20 8.58 2.17
N ALA A 141 -4.55 7.86 3.08
CA ALA A 141 -3.23 8.22 3.59
C ALA A 141 -2.17 8.21 2.47
N MET A 142 -2.24 7.26 1.54
CA MET A 142 -1.34 7.18 0.39
C MET A 142 -1.59 8.30 -0.62
N GLU A 143 -2.85 8.64 -0.91
CA GLU A 143 -3.18 9.77 -1.79
C GLU A 143 -2.75 11.11 -1.19
N VAL A 144 -2.97 11.32 0.11
CA VAL A 144 -2.46 12.51 0.82
C VAL A 144 -0.93 12.56 0.76
N ALA A 145 -0.24 11.45 1.03
CA ALA A 145 1.21 11.39 0.96
C ALA A 145 1.75 11.67 -0.47
N LYS A 146 1.05 11.22 -1.52
CA LYS A 146 1.40 11.55 -2.91
C LYS A 146 1.18 13.02 -3.22
N GLU A 147 0.07 13.61 -2.79
CA GLU A 147 -0.20 15.03 -3.00
C GLU A 147 0.84 15.91 -2.29
N GLU A 148 1.23 15.56 -1.06
CA GLU A 148 2.29 16.25 -0.31
C GLU A 148 3.62 16.13 -1.04
N ALA A 149 4.03 14.91 -1.43
CA ALA A 149 5.26 14.68 -2.17
C ALA A 149 5.30 15.46 -3.51
N TRP A 150 4.16 15.57 -4.20
CA TRP A 150 4.04 16.35 -5.42
C TRP A 150 4.20 17.87 -5.17
N LYS A 151 3.53 18.40 -4.14
CA LYS A 151 3.63 19.81 -3.74
C LYS A 151 5.06 20.17 -3.31
N ASP A 152 5.68 19.33 -2.50
CA ASP A 152 7.07 19.49 -2.07
C ASP A 152 8.02 19.45 -3.26
N GLY A 153 7.79 18.55 -4.21
CA GLY A 153 8.55 18.48 -5.46
C GLY A 153 8.41 19.75 -6.32
N GLN A 154 7.20 20.32 -6.42
CA GLN A 154 6.98 21.58 -7.12
C GLN A 154 7.68 22.76 -6.43
N GLU A 155 7.59 22.85 -5.10
CA GLU A 155 8.22 23.92 -4.35
C GLU A 155 9.75 23.84 -4.41
N GLN A 156 10.31 22.63 -4.30
CA GLN A 156 11.75 22.40 -4.47
C GLN A 156 12.20 22.76 -5.88
N GLY A 157 11.50 22.27 -6.91
CA GLY A 157 11.83 22.59 -8.31
C GLY A 157 11.74 24.09 -8.61
N TRP A 158 10.79 24.80 -8.03
CA TRP A 158 10.67 26.26 -8.17
C TRP A 158 11.82 27.01 -7.48
N LYS A 159 12.21 26.60 -6.27
CA LYS A 159 13.35 27.19 -5.54
C LYS A 159 14.67 26.93 -6.27
N GLU A 160 14.84 25.72 -6.78
CA GLU A 160 16.04 25.32 -7.53
C GLU A 160 16.12 26.08 -8.86
N GLY A 161 15.02 26.19 -9.62
CA GLY A 161 14.96 26.98 -10.85
C GLY A 161 15.26 28.46 -10.65
N LYS A 162 14.74 29.09 -9.58
CA LYS A 162 15.08 30.48 -9.23
C LYS A 162 16.56 30.66 -8.91
N LYS A 163 17.16 29.66 -8.24
CA LYS A 163 18.56 29.69 -7.88
C LYS A 163 19.45 29.53 -9.12
N GLU A 164 19.11 28.61 -10.02
CA GLU A 164 19.78 28.44 -11.32
C GLU A 164 19.68 29.71 -12.18
N GLU A 165 18.50 30.32 -12.26
CA GLU A 165 18.31 31.58 -12.98
C GLU A 165 19.18 32.71 -12.39
N ALA A 166 19.24 32.83 -11.07
CA ALA A 166 20.10 33.81 -10.39
C ALA A 166 21.60 33.57 -10.71
N PHE A 167 22.04 32.32 -10.79
CA PHE A 167 23.39 31.96 -11.19
C PHE A 167 23.69 32.29 -12.66
N ASP A 168 22.74 32.03 -13.57
CA ASP A 168 22.88 32.37 -14.98
C ASP A 168 22.92 33.88 -15.23
N ILE A 169 22.11 34.64 -14.49
CA ILE A 169 22.16 36.10 -14.51
C ILE A 169 23.51 36.58 -13.98
N ALA A 170 24.00 36.04 -12.85
CA ALA A 170 25.30 36.40 -12.30
C ALA A 170 26.45 36.15 -13.29
N LYS A 171 26.46 35.00 -13.98
CA LYS A 171 27.45 34.69 -15.04
C LYS A 171 27.43 35.71 -16.18
N LYS A 172 26.24 36.10 -16.65
CA LYS A 172 26.09 37.11 -17.71
C LYS A 172 26.59 38.49 -17.27
N LEU A 173 26.29 38.89 -16.03
CA LEU A 173 26.73 40.19 -15.47
C LEU A 173 28.24 40.23 -15.25
N LEU A 174 28.85 39.13 -14.80
CA LEU A 174 30.32 38.99 -14.70
C LEU A 174 30.99 39.13 -16.07
N ALA A 175 30.45 38.46 -17.10
CA ALA A 175 30.97 38.56 -18.46
C ALA A 175 30.86 39.98 -19.06
N MET A 176 29.91 40.79 -18.58
CA MET A 176 29.76 42.20 -18.95
C MET A 176 30.68 43.14 -18.15
N GLY A 177 31.47 42.63 -17.19
CA GLY A 177 32.44 43.40 -16.42
C GLY A 177 31.83 44.26 -15.31
N LEU A 178 30.64 43.91 -14.80
CA LEU A 178 30.04 44.60 -13.66
C LEU A 178 30.76 44.30 -12.35
N ASP A 179 30.76 45.28 -11.45
CA ASP A 179 31.38 45.16 -10.13
C ASP A 179 30.66 44.14 -9.24
N LEU A 180 31.44 43.42 -8.43
CA LEU A 180 30.96 42.32 -7.58
C LEU A 180 29.86 42.77 -6.61
N ASP A 181 29.97 44.00 -6.07
CA ASP A 181 29.00 44.53 -5.10
C ASP A 181 27.63 44.84 -5.76
N MET A 182 27.63 45.21 -7.04
CA MET A 182 26.39 45.39 -7.81
C MET A 182 25.73 44.06 -8.16
N ILE A 183 26.52 43.02 -8.47
CA ILE A 183 26.00 41.69 -8.79
C ILE A 183 25.36 41.04 -7.56
N ILE A 184 26.01 41.13 -6.39
CA ILE A 184 25.47 40.64 -5.11
C ILE A 184 24.12 41.30 -4.80
N LYS A 185 24.02 42.63 -4.96
CA LYS A 185 22.75 43.37 -4.75
C LYS A 185 21.68 43.03 -5.78
N GLY A 186 22.07 42.70 -7.01
CA GLY A 186 21.15 42.42 -8.11
C GLY A 186 20.59 40.98 -8.13
N THR A 187 21.37 40.00 -7.69
CA THR A 187 20.98 38.57 -7.76
C THR A 187 20.67 37.94 -6.40
N GLY A 188 21.06 38.59 -5.30
CA GLY A 188 20.88 38.07 -3.94
C GLY A 188 21.78 36.88 -3.59
N LEU A 189 22.76 36.55 -4.44
CA LEU A 189 23.76 35.51 -4.19
C LEU A 189 24.88 36.02 -3.28
N THR A 190 25.52 35.11 -2.55
CA THR A 190 26.68 35.47 -1.69
C THR A 190 27.96 35.62 -2.51
N ALA A 191 28.93 36.36 -1.98
CA ALA A 191 30.24 36.53 -2.61
C ALA A 191 30.95 35.20 -2.89
N GLU A 192 30.84 34.23 -1.98
CA GLU A 192 31.40 32.87 -2.15
C GLU A 192 30.73 32.11 -3.30
N GLN A 193 29.40 32.20 -3.42
CA GLN A 193 28.65 31.57 -4.52
C GLN A 193 29.04 32.14 -5.88
N ILE A 194 29.27 33.46 -5.96
CA ILE A 194 29.68 34.14 -7.20
C ILE A 194 31.15 33.84 -7.54
N GLN A 195 32.03 33.72 -6.55
CA GLN A 195 33.44 33.35 -6.76
C GLN A 195 33.62 31.89 -7.21
N SER A 196 32.63 31.04 -6.98
CA SER A 196 32.63 29.64 -7.43
C SER A 196 32.07 29.41 -8.85
N LEU A 197 31.59 30.47 -9.53
CA LEU A 197 31.06 30.43 -10.91
C LEU A 197 32.16 30.51 -11.96
#